data_AF-A0A447U2L4-F1
#
_entry.id   AF-A0A447U2L4-F1
#
_cell.length_a   1.000
_cell.length_b   1.000
_cell.length_c   1.000
_cell.angle_alpha   90.00
_cell.angle_beta   90.00
_cell.angle_gamma   90.00
#
_symmetry.space_group_name_H-M   'P 1'
#
loop_
_entity.id
_entity.type
_entity.pdbx_description
1 polymer ?
#
loop_
_entity_poly.entity_id
_entity_poly.type
_entity_poly.pdbx_seq_one_letter_code
_entity_poly.pdbx_strand_id
1 'polypeptide(L)' 'MNSFESAGHPADTCELLFVNQGTLTLTVNGRRFIIREGCSAVARTDMPHAYVNDTNEVLEFTMTVNEKSR' A
#
# COMPACT_ATOMS: atom_id res chain seq x y z
N MET A 1 9.36 5.74 12.60
CA MET A 1 8.50 5.94 11.42
C MET A 1 9.28 5.43 10.23
N ASN A 2 8.75 4.40 9.56
CA ASN A 2 9.39 3.79 8.41
C ASN A 2 8.46 3.97 7.20
N SER A 3 9.02 4.39 6.07
CA SER A 3 8.30 4.53 4.81
C SER A 3 9.04 3.87 3.66
N PHE A 4 8.27 3.35 2.71
CA PHE A 4 8.74 2.92 1.40
C PHE A 4 7.94 3.67 0.34
N GLU A 5 8.63 4.31 -0.60
CA GLU A 5 8.03 5.19 -1.61
C GLU A 5 8.35 4.71 -3.03
N SER A 6 7.42 4.91 -3.95
CA SER A 6 7.56 4.58 -5.37
C SER A 6 6.87 5.62 -6.25
N ALA A 7 7.48 5.97 -7.39
CA ALA A 7 6.98 6.96 -8.32
C ALA A 7 5.72 6.51 -9.10
N GLY A 8 5.40 5.22 -9.08
CA GLY A 8 4.32 4.59 -9.83
C GLY A 8 4.84 3.47 -10.74
N HIS A 9 4.07 2.39 -10.81
CA HIS A 9 4.32 1.22 -11.65
C HIS A 9 3.78 1.43 -13.08
N PRO A 10 3.98 0.48 -14.01
CA PRO A 10 3.36 0.53 -15.33
C PRO A 10 1.84 0.75 -15.28
N ALA A 11 1.29 1.24 -16.38
CA ALA A 11 -0.13 1.57 -16.47
C ALA A 11 -1.04 0.39 -16.09
N ASP A 12 -2.14 0.70 -15.40
CA ASP A 12 -3.11 -0.26 -14.86
C ASP A 12 -2.59 -1.19 -13.75
N THR A 13 -1.33 -1.04 -13.30
CA THR A 13 -0.84 -1.82 -12.16
C THR A 13 -1.66 -1.50 -10.92
N CYS A 14 -2.17 -2.56 -10.30
CA CYS A 14 -2.93 -2.49 -9.06
C CYS A 14 -2.33 -3.43 -8.03
N GLU A 15 -2.48 -3.07 -6.77
CA GLU A 15 -2.11 -3.92 -5.65
C GLU A 15 -3.31 -4.24 -4.78
N LEU A 16 -3.39 -5.49 -4.36
CA LEU A 16 -4.23 -5.92 -3.25
C LEU A 16 -3.35 -6.01 -2.00
N LEU A 17 -3.71 -5.23 -0.98
CA LEU A 17 -3.08 -5.24 0.32
C LEU A 17 -4.02 -5.88 1.34
N PHE A 18 -3.47 -6.68 2.25
CA PHE A 18 -4.16 -7.17 3.44
C PHE A 18 -3.27 -6.97 4.65
N VAL A 19 -3.76 -6.26 5.66
CA VAL A 19 -2.99 -5.98 6.89
C VAL A 19 -3.16 -7.14 7.85
N ASN A 20 -2.11 -7.93 8.00
CA ASN A 20 -2.04 -9.09 8.89
C ASN A 20 -1.90 -8.67 10.36
N GLN A 21 -1.13 -7.60 10.62
CA GLN A 21 -0.90 -7.07 11.97
C GLN A 21 -0.73 -5.54 11.90
N GLY A 22 -1.33 -4.82 12.85
CA GLY A 22 -1.06 -3.39 13.04
C GLY A 22 -1.86 -2.48 12.10
N THR A 23 -1.27 -1.35 11.70
CA THR A 23 -1.96 -0.34 10.87
C THR A 23 -1.04 0.18 9.77
N LEU A 24 -1.49 0.04 8.53
CA LEU A 24 -0.82 0.59 7.35
C LEU A 24 -1.41 1.98 7.05
N THR A 25 -0.55 2.99 7.03
CA THR A 25 -0.84 4.24 6.33
C THR A 25 -0.39 4.10 4.87
N LEU A 26 -1.34 4.04 3.94
CA LEU A 26 -1.07 4.02 2.50
C LEU A 26 -1.28 5.43 1.92
N THR A 27 -0.31 5.92 1.14
CA THR A 27 -0.50 7.12 0.31
C THR A 27 -0.58 6.71 -1.16
N VAL A 28 -1.56 7.23 -1.90
CA VAL A 28 -1.68 7.06 -3.36
C VAL A 28 -2.00 8.41 -3.97
N ASN A 29 -1.16 8.88 -4.89
CA ASN A 29 -1.26 10.19 -5.54
C ASN A 29 -1.49 11.34 -4.54
N GLY A 30 -0.72 11.34 -3.45
CA GLY A 30 -0.82 12.33 -2.36
C GLY A 30 -2.03 12.18 -1.43
N ARG A 31 -2.94 11.23 -1.67
CA ARG A 31 -4.07 10.95 -0.78
C ARG A 31 -3.71 9.87 0.23
N ARG A 32 -3.99 10.14 1.51
CA ARG A 32 -3.69 9.24 2.62
C ARG A 32 -4.90 8.37 2.98
N PHE A 33 -4.64 7.08 3.21
CA PHE A 33 -5.61 6.06 3.61
C PHE A 33 -5.07 5.28 4.81
N ILE A 34 -5.94 4.92 5.75
CA ILE A 34 -5.60 4.11 6.91
C ILE A 34 -6.25 2.75 6.75
N ILE A 35 -5.42 1.70 6.68
CA ILE A 35 -5.85 0.31 6.56
C ILE A 35 -5.49 -0.38 7.87
N ARG A 36 -6.52 -0.79 8.61
CA ARG A 36 -6.34 -1.42 9.93
C ARG A 36 -6.14 -2.93 9.77
N GLU A 37 -5.62 -3.55 10.81
CA GLU A 37 -5.56 -5.00 10.96
C GLU A 37 -6.86 -5.69 10.54
N GLY A 38 -6.74 -6.79 9.79
CA GLY A 38 -7.86 -7.55 9.25
C GLY A 38 -8.58 -6.88 8.08
N CYS A 39 -8.14 -5.69 7.64
CA CYS A 39 -8.72 -5.01 6.47
C CYS A 39 -7.88 -5.22 5.21
N SER A 40 -8.56 -5.15 4.06
CA SER A 40 -7.93 -5.10 2.74
C SER A 40 -8.15 -3.77 2.05
N ALA A 41 -7.25 -3.45 1.11
CA ALA A 41 -7.44 -2.36 0.17
C ALA A 41 -6.96 -2.77 -1.22
N VAL A 42 -7.63 -2.27 -2.26
CA VAL A 42 -7.12 -2.30 -3.63
C VAL A 42 -6.65 -0.90 -3.99
N ALA A 43 -5.39 -0.78 -4.38
CA ALA A 43 -4.75 0.48 -4.72
C ALA A 43 -4.36 0.50 -6.21
N ARG A 44 -4.59 1.63 -6.88
CA ARG A 44 -4.03 1.90 -8.21
C ARG A 44 -2.61 2.42 -8.01
N THR A 45 -1.63 1.54 -8.23
CA THR A 45 -0.22 1.81 -7.95
C THR A 45 0.59 2.11 -9.22
N ASP A 46 -0.10 2.29 -10.34
CA ASP A 46 0.36 3.04 -11.51
C ASP A 46 0.57 4.55 -11.23
N MET A 47 0.15 5.01 -10.06
CA MET A 47 0.37 6.36 -9.52
C MET A 47 1.43 6.34 -8.40
N PRO A 48 2.07 7.50 -8.08
CA PRO A 48 2.99 7.59 -6.94
C PRO A 48 2.35 7.12 -5.65
N HIS A 49 3.05 6.29 -4.88
CA HIS A 49 2.50 5.69 -3.67
C HIS A 49 3.57 5.45 -2.60
N ALA A 50 3.10 5.31 -1.36
CA ALA A 50 3.95 5.02 -0.22
C ALA A 50 3.25 4.17 0.82
N TYR A 51 3.99 3.23 1.42
CA TYR A 51 3.56 2.44 2.57
C TYR A 51 4.29 2.96 3.80
N VAL A 52 3.53 3.38 4.81
CA VAL A 52 4.07 4.02 6.00
C VAL A 52 3.58 3.30 7.24
N ASN A 53 4.54 2.89 8.08
CA ASN A 53 4.26 2.61 9.48
C ASN A 53 4.56 3.88 10.28
N ASP A 54 3.49 4.62 10.59
CA ASP A 54 3.53 5.84 11.38
C ASP A 54 3.30 5.61 12.88
N THR A 55 3.29 4.34 13.30
CA THR A 55 3.13 3.91 14.69
C THR A 55 4.44 3.37 15.26
N ASN A 56 4.44 3.05 16.56
CA ASN A 56 5.54 2.34 17.22
C ASN A 56 5.28 0.82 17.31
N GLU A 57 4.18 0.34 16.74
CA GLU A 57 3.81 -1.07 16.72
C GLU A 57 4.36 -1.74 15.45
N VAL A 58 4.44 -3.07 15.49
CA VAL A 58 4.78 -3.87 14.31
C VAL A 58 3.66 -3.73 13.27
N LEU A 59 4.06 -3.50 12.02
CA LEU A 59 3.17 -3.55 10.87
C LEU A 59 3.59 -4.73 9.99
N GLU A 60 2.66 -5.66 9.77
CA GLU A 60 2.80 -6.75 8.81
C GLU A 60 1.61 -6.72 7.85
N PHE A 61 1.89 -6.78 6.55
CA PHE A 61 0.86 -6.88 5.53
C PHE A 61 1.36 -7.72 4.36
N THR A 62 0.42 -8.40 3.70
CA THR A 62 0.65 -9.10 2.44
C THR A 62 0.24 -8.21 1.30
N MET A 63 1.02 -8.24 0.22
CA MET A 63 0.76 -7.50 -1.01
C MET A 63 0.77 -8.46 -2.20
N THR A 64 -0.25 -8.38 -3.04
CA THR A 64 -0.26 -9.02 -4.36
C THR A 64 -0.32 -7.94 -5.42
N VAL A 65 0.65 -7.95 -6.33
CA VAL A 65 0.72 -7.02 -7.46
C VAL A 65 0.06 -7.68 -8.66
N ASN A 66 -0.89 -6.99 -9.26
CA ASN A 66 -1.43 -7.30 -10.57
C ASN A 66 -0.92 -6.27 -11.56
N GLU A 67 0.13 -6.64 -12.29
CA GLU A 67 0.63 -5.90 -13.44
C GLU A 67 0.14 -6.63 -14.69
N LYS A 68 -0.65 -5.95 -15.53
CA LYS A 68 -1.08 -6.53 -16.80
C LYS A 68 0.14 -6.62 -17.72
N SER A 69 0.71 -7.81 -17.86
CA SER A 69 1.57 -8.12 -18.99
C SER A 69 0.74 -8.03 -20.27
N ARG A 70 1.13 -7.16 -21.19
CA ARG A 70 0.56 -7.10 -22.55
C ARG A 70 0.56 -8.45 -23.23
#